data_AF-A0A9D5ENI1-F1
#
_entry.id   AF-A0A9D5ENI1-F1
#
_cell.length_a   1.000
_cell.length_b   1.000
_cell.length_c   1.000
_cell.angle_alpha   90.00
_cell.angle_beta   90.00
_cell.angle_gamma   90.00
#
_symmetry.space_group_name_H-M   'P 1'
#
loop_
_entity.id
_entity.type
_entity.pdbx_description
1 polymer ?
#
loop_
_entity_poly.entity_id
_entity_poly.type
_entity_poly.pdbx_seq_one_letter_code
_entity_poly.pdbx_strand_id
1 'polypeptide(L)' 'MSIVLTSRSGPDSKLHLEIPVSQPDAEFEVEVVVRPKPPAPNDWPPGYSALFNSIDDETFTVHKK' A
#
# COMPACT_ATOMS: atom_id res chain seq x y z
N MET A 1 -24.55 3.41 2.39
CA MET A 1 -23.80 3.35 3.66
C MET A 1 -22.70 2.33 3.47
N SER A 2 -21.43 2.73 3.48
CA SER A 2 -20.30 1.80 3.30
C SER A 2 -19.56 1.64 4.62
N ILE A 3 -19.20 0.40 4.94
CA ILE A 3 -18.35 0.09 6.09
C ILE A 3 -16.91 0.05 5.56
N VAL A 4 -16.03 0.87 6.11
CA VAL A 4 -14.60 0.89 5.74
C VAL A 4 -13.84 0.10 6.79
N LEU A 5 -13.32 -1.07 6.40
CA LEU A 5 -12.50 -1.93 7.26
C LEU A 5 -11.03 -1.78 6.86
N THR A 6 -10.16 -1.51 7.83
CA THR A 6 -8.71 -1.44 7.62
C THR A 6 -8.05 -2.59 8.37
N SER A 7 -7.33 -3.45 7.65
CA SER A 7 -6.60 -4.58 8.21
C SER A 7 -5.25 -4.72 7.50
N ARG A 8 -4.25 -5.26 8.20
CA ARG A 8 -2.93 -5.58 7.63
C ARG A 8 -2.86 -7.09 7.44
N SER A 9 -2.27 -7.52 6.32
CA SER A 9 -2.04 -8.95 6.07
C SER A 9 -1.19 -9.58 7.19
N GLY A 10 -1.61 -10.76 7.63
CA GLY A 10 -0.92 -11.53 8.66
C GLY A 10 0.32 -12.27 8.15
N PRO A 11 1.05 -12.99 9.03
CA PRO A 11 2.20 -13.81 8.67
C PRO A 11 1.84 -15.00 7.77
N ASP A 12 0.56 -15.34 7.66
CA ASP A 12 0.01 -16.35 6.75
C ASP A 12 -0.22 -15.82 5.32
N SER A 13 0.19 -14.57 5.05
CA SER A 13 -0.04 -13.86 3.79
C SER A 13 -1.52 -13.68 3.42
N LYS A 14 -2.42 -13.69 4.42
CA LYS A 14 -3.86 -13.46 4.20
C LYS A 14 -4.33 -12.18 4.87
N LEU A 15 -5.37 -11.56 4.30
CA LEU A 15 -6.08 -10.44 4.89
C LEU A 15 -7.32 -10.98 5.63
N HIS A 16 -7.35 -10.83 6.95
CA HIS A 16 -8.49 -11.22 7.78
C HIS A 16 -9.41 -9.99 7.95
N LEU A 17 -10.68 -10.14 7.56
CA LEU A 17 -11.72 -9.12 7.68
C LEU A 17 -12.87 -9.68 8.52
N GLU A 18 -13.14 -9.04 9.66
CA GLU A 18 -14.26 -9.37 10.52
C GLU A 18 -15.36 -8.32 10.33
N ILE A 19 -16.54 -8.77 9.89
CA ILE A 19 -17.69 -7.89 9.66
C ILE A 19 -18.69 -8.10 10.81
N PRO A 20 -18.81 -7.15 11.74
CA PRO A 20 -19.82 -7.24 12.79
C PRO A 20 -21.21 -6.98 12.19
N VAL A 21 -22.07 -8.00 12.20
CA VAL A 21 -23.43 -7.93 11.64
C VAL A 21 -24.53 -7.75 12.68
N SER A 22 -24.17 -7.80 13.98
CA SER A 22 -25.06 -7.55 15.14
C SER A 22 -26.39 -8.33 15.18
N GLN A 23 -26.59 -9.30 14.29
CA GLN A 23 -27.74 -10.20 14.25
C GLN A 23 -27.24 -11.64 14.09
N PRO A 24 -27.47 -12.51 15.08
CA PRO A 24 -27.24 -13.95 14.92
C PRO A 24 -28.29 -14.53 13.95
N ASP A 25 -27.92 -15.62 13.25
CA ASP A 25 -28.80 -16.42 12.38
C ASP A 25 -29.49 -15.67 11.22
N ALA A 26 -28.89 -14.57 10.77
CA ALA A 26 -29.33 -13.83 9.59
C ALA A 26 -28.41 -14.11 8.39
N GLU A 27 -29.00 -14.19 7.19
CA GLU A 27 -28.26 -14.32 5.94
C GLU A 27 -27.82 -12.95 5.43
N PHE A 28 -26.53 -12.84 5.07
CA PHE A 28 -25.95 -11.62 4.52
C PHE A 28 -25.24 -11.95 3.22
N GLU A 29 -25.53 -11.17 2.18
CA GLU A 29 -24.72 -11.16 0.95
C GLU A 29 -23.59 -10.15 1.10
N VAL A 30 -22.35 -10.58 0.88
CA VAL A 30 -21.14 -9.75 1.04
C VAL A 30 -20.32 -9.79 -0.24
N GLU A 31 -20.11 -8.64 -0.86
CA GLU A 31 -19.19 -8.46 -1.97
C GLU A 31 -17.85 -7.88 -1.46
N VAL A 32 -16.75 -8.63 -1.64
CA VAL A 32 -15.41 -8.21 -1.23
C VAL A 32 -14.58 -7.84 -2.46
N VAL A 33 -14.19 -6.57 -2.55
CA VAL A 33 -13.31 -6.08 -3.62
C VAL A 33 -11.95 -5.73 -3.03
N VAL A 34 -10.93 -6.51 -3.37
CA VAL A 34 -9.53 -6.23 -2.99
C VAL A 34 -8.88 -5.41 -4.10
N ARG A 35 -8.34 -4.23 -3.76
CA ARG A 35 -7.55 -3.41 -4.68
C ARG A 35 -6.16 -3.20 -4.11
N PRO A 36 -5.10 -3.34 -4.93
CA PRO A 36 -3.77 -2.93 -4.50
C PRO A 36 -3.82 -1.44 -4.16
N LYS A 37 -3.29 -1.08 -2.99
CA LYS A 37 -3.10 0.33 -2.66
C LYS A 37 -2.06 0.87 -3.65
N PRO A 38 -2.29 2.02 -4.29
CA PRO A 38 -1.23 2.64 -5.07
C PRO A 38 0.00 2.81 -4.17
N PRO A 39 1.22 2.58 -4.70
CA PRO A 39 2.43 2.85 -3.94
C PRO A 39 2.32 4.27 -3.39
N ALA A 40 2.78 4.47 -2.15
CA ALA A 40 2.76 5.81 -1.57
C ALA A 40 3.47 6.77 -2.55
N PRO A 41 3.05 8.04 -2.67
CA PRO A 41 3.66 8.98 -3.61
C PRO A 41 5.18 9.15 -3.45
N ASN A 42 5.75 8.64 -2.35
CA ASN A 42 7.19 8.68 -2.03
C ASN A 42 7.92 7.34 -2.17
N ASP A 43 7.25 6.25 -2.54
CA ASP A 43 7.96 4.99 -2.83
C ASP A 43 8.49 5.07 -4.26
N TRP A 44 9.75 5.51 -4.36
CA TRP A 44 10.47 5.48 -5.62
C TRP A 44 10.43 4.08 -6.24
N PRO A 45 10.40 3.95 -7.58
CA PRO A 45 10.42 2.66 -8.23
C PRO A 45 11.54 1.75 -7.70
N PRO A 46 11.34 0.42 -7.67
CA PRO A 46 12.39 -0.51 -7.28
C PRO A 46 13.69 -0.23 -8.06
N GLY A 47 14.80 -0.04 -7.35
CA GLY A 47 16.11 0.27 -7.95
C GLY A 47 16.42 1.76 -8.12
N TYR A 48 15.46 2.67 -7.91
CA TYR A 48 15.71 4.11 -8.04
C TYR A 48 16.68 4.64 -6.96
N SER A 49 16.68 4.05 -5.77
CA SER A 49 17.65 4.39 -4.72
C SER A 49 19.10 4.04 -5.09
N ALA A 50 19.31 3.09 -6.00
CA ALA A 50 20.65 2.77 -6.52
C ALA A 50 21.18 3.84 -7.49
N LEU A 51 20.30 4.74 -7.96
CA LEU A 51 20.68 5.89 -8.79
C LEU A 51 21.15 7.09 -7.95
N PHE A 52 20.97 7.06 -6.62
CA PHE A 52 21.55 8.11 -5.78
C PHE A 52 23.07 8.08 -5.90
N ASN A 53 23.67 9.22 -6.25
CA ASN A 53 25.10 9.36 -6.56
C ASN A 53 25.57 8.59 -7.80
N SER A 54 24.69 8.22 -8.73
CA SER A 54 25.10 7.62 -10.01
C SER A 54 25.71 8.62 -11.00
N ILE A 55 25.90 9.87 -10.59
CA ILE A 55 26.59 10.88 -11.40
C ILE A 55 28.06 10.85 -10.98
N ASP A 56 28.87 10.26 -11.84
CA ASP A 56 30.32 10.14 -11.73
C ASP A 56 31.07 11.17 -12.59
N ASP A 57 30.33 12.07 -13.25
CA ASP A 57 30.89 13.16 -14.06
C ASP A 57 31.47 14.27 -13.17
N GLU A 58 32.79 14.45 -13.23
CA GLU A 58 33.55 15.47 -12.50
C GLU A 58 33.15 16.91 -12.86
N THR A 59 32.47 17.12 -13.99
CA THR A 59 31.98 18.44 -14.42
C THR A 59 30.60 18.77 -13.84
N PHE A 60 29.94 17.80 -13.20
CA PHE A 60 28.65 18.02 -12.56
C PHE A 60 28.81 18.83 -11.28
N THR A 61 28.42 20.10 -11.34
CA THR A 61 28.47 21.01 -10.20
C THR A 61 27.07 21.33 -9.71
N VAL A 62 26.79 21.02 -8.44
CA VAL A 62 25.51 21.40 -7.81
C VAL A 62 25.55 22.89 -7.52
N HIS A 63 24.78 23.68 -8.28
CA HIS A 63 24.55 25.08 -7.95
C HIS A 63 23.74 25.18 -6.65
N LYS A 64 24.43 25.52 -5.55
CA LYS A 64 23.76 25.94 -4.31
C LYS A 64 23.18 27.34 -4.52
N LYS A 65 21.88 27.45 -4.31
CA LYS A 65 21.18 28.74 -4.21
C LYS A 65 21.42 29.37 -2.85
#